data_AF-A0A1Q3K488-F1
#
_entry.id   AF-A0A1Q3K488-F1
#
_cell.length_a   1.000
_cell.length_b   1.000
_cell.length_c   1.000
_cell.angle_alpha   90.00
_cell.angle_beta   90.00
_cell.angle_gamma   90.00
#
_symmetry.space_group_name_H-M   'P 1'
#
loop_
_entity.id
_entity.type
_entity.pdbx_description
1 polymer ?
#
loop_
_entity_poly.entity_id
_entity_poly.type
_entity_poly.pdbx_seq_one_letter_code
_entity_poly.pdbx_strand_id
1 'polypeptide(L)' 'MFDKLPAHYNKNAQIITINAAIAAIANAFGATYIDLYSSFVNKTGSLIEELSFDGVHLTKKGYDKWLSILKSHKYI' A
#
# COMPACT_ATOMS: atom_id res chain seq x y z
N MET A 1 2.65 -4.52 17.52
CA MET A 1 1.39 -5.26 17.78
C MET A 1 0.24 -4.59 17.06
N PHE A 2 -0.40 -5.33 16.15
CA PHE A 2 -1.35 -4.85 15.13
C PHE A 2 -2.82 -5.09 15.53
N ASP A 3 -3.09 -5.01 16.83
CA ASP A 3 -4.34 -5.54 17.40
C ASP A 3 -5.34 -4.42 17.71
N LYS A 4 -5.02 -3.18 17.29
CA LYS A 4 -5.82 -1.98 17.57
C LYS A 4 -7.08 -1.87 16.71
N LEU A 5 -7.14 -2.57 15.57
CA LEU A 5 -8.22 -2.47 14.58
C LEU A 5 -8.62 -3.86 14.03
N PRO A 6 -9.27 -4.72 14.83
CA PRO A 6 -9.57 -6.10 14.44
C PRO A 6 -10.48 -6.22 13.21
N ALA A 7 -11.35 -5.23 12.96
CA ALA A 7 -12.21 -5.21 11.76
C ALA A 7 -11.45 -4.87 10.46
N HIS A 8 -10.28 -4.23 10.56
CA HIS A 8 -9.53 -3.68 9.43
C HIS A 8 -8.25 -4.47 9.12
N TYR A 9 -7.97 -5.53 9.87
CA TYR A 9 -6.79 -6.38 9.70
C TYR A 9 -7.09 -7.66 8.91
N ASN A 10 -6.03 -8.34 8.46
CA ASN A 10 -6.08 -9.63 7.75
C ASN A 10 -6.93 -9.61 6.46
N LYS A 11 -6.79 -8.55 5.67
CA LYS A 11 -7.47 -8.37 4.38
C LYS A 11 -6.55 -8.63 3.18
N ASN A 12 -5.40 -9.27 3.38
CA ASN A 12 -4.31 -9.37 2.40
C ASN A 12 -4.78 -9.93 1.04
N ALA A 13 -5.58 -11.01 1.05
CA ALA A 13 -6.13 -11.59 -0.18
C ALA A 13 -7.08 -10.63 -0.92
N GLN A 14 -7.88 -9.86 -0.17
CA GLN A 14 -8.78 -8.86 -0.74
C GLN A 14 -8.00 -7.67 -1.30
N ILE A 15 -6.94 -7.23 -0.62
CA ILE A 15 -6.05 -6.16 -1.11
C ILE A 15 -5.45 -6.53 -2.47
N ILE A 16 -4.92 -7.75 -2.62
CA ILE A 16 -4.36 -8.23 -3.91
C ILE A 16 -5.42 -8.20 -5.01
N THR A 17 -6.62 -8.70 -4.71
CA THR A 17 -7.74 -8.74 -5.67
C THR A 17 -8.17 -7.34 -6.10
N ILE A 18 -8.30 -6.41 -5.15
CA ILE A 18 -8.69 -5.03 -5.39
C ILE A 18 -7.60 -4.29 -6.17
N ASN A 19 -6.33 -4.47 -5.83
CA ASN A 19 -5.21 -3.85 -6.54
C ASN A 19 -5.18 -4.26 -8.02
N ALA A 20 -5.41 -5.55 -8.32
CA ALA A 20 -5.51 -6.02 -9.69
C ALA A 20 -6.67 -5.36 -10.45
N ALA A 21 -7.84 -5.22 -9.81
CA ALA A 21 -8.99 -4.54 -10.41
C ALA A 21 -8.71 -3.05 -10.67
N ILE A 22 -8.09 -2.34 -9.72
CA ILE A 22 -7.72 -0.93 -9.89
C ILE A 22 -6.70 -0.76 -11.02
N ALA A 23 -5.71 -1.65 -11.11
CA ALA A 23 -4.73 -1.62 -12.21
C ALA A 23 -5.40 -1.82 -13.57
N ALA A 24 -6.38 -2.74 -13.67
CA ALA A 24 -7.15 -2.97 -14.89
C ALA A 24 -8.00 -1.75 -15.27
N ILE A 25 -8.64 -1.09 -14.29
CA ILE A 25 -9.38 0.16 -14.50
C ILE A 25 -8.43 1.25 -15.00
N ALA A 26 -7.29 1.45 -14.34
CA ALA A 26 -6.31 2.46 -14.75
C ALA A 26 -5.89 2.26 -16.21
N ASN A 27 -5.57 1.03 -16.60
CA ASN A 27 -5.24 0.69 -17.98
C ASN A 27 -6.39 1.00 -18.97
N ALA A 28 -7.63 0.66 -18.61
CA ALA A 28 -8.80 0.91 -19.46
C ALA A 28 -9.07 2.40 -19.70
N PHE A 29 -8.75 3.26 -18.74
CA PHE A 29 -8.95 4.71 -18.83
C PHE A 29 -7.69 5.48 -19.26
N GLY A 30 -6.60 4.80 -19.61
CA GLY A 30 -5.32 5.45 -19.94
C GLY A 30 -4.69 6.20 -18.76
N ALA A 31 -5.02 5.78 -17.54
CA ALA A 31 -4.46 6.33 -16.30
C ALA A 31 -3.29 5.47 -15.80
N THR A 32 -2.44 6.09 -14.99
CA THR A 32 -1.29 5.42 -14.38
C THR A 32 -1.69 4.76 -13.06
N TYR A 33 -1.45 3.45 -12.94
CA TYR A 33 -1.52 2.74 -11.67
C TYR A 33 -0.18 2.83 -10.93
N ILE A 34 -0.21 3.17 -9.65
CA ILE A 34 0.98 3.24 -8.80
C ILE A 34 0.92 2.08 -7.81
N ASP A 35 1.78 1.08 -8.01
CA ASP A 35 1.90 -0.06 -7.09
C ASP A 35 2.68 0.31 -5.83
N LEU A 36 1.94 0.73 -4.79
CA LEU A 36 2.50 0.92 -3.46
C LEU A 36 2.63 -0.41 -2.72
N TYR A 37 1.80 -1.41 -3.03
CA TYR A 37 1.72 -2.64 -2.25
C TYR A 37 3.06 -3.39 -2.22
N SER A 38 3.69 -3.60 -3.38
CA SER A 38 4.99 -4.31 -3.47
C SER A 38 6.10 -3.65 -2.64
N SER A 39 6.03 -2.33 -2.45
CA SER A 39 7.01 -1.57 -1.68
C SER A 39 6.69 -1.50 -0.18
N PHE A 40 5.47 -1.85 0.25
CA PHE A 40 5.01 -1.61 1.62
C PHE A 40 4.76 -2.89 2.43
N VAL A 41 4.67 -4.05 1.78
CA VAL A 41 4.48 -5.32 2.48
C VAL A 41 5.78 -6.02 2.84
N ASN A 42 5.75 -6.74 3.96
CA ASN A 42 6.80 -7.65 4.39
C ASN A 42 6.63 -9.04 3.73
N LYS A 43 7.47 -10.01 4.11
CA LYS A 43 7.46 -11.38 3.58
C LYS A 43 6.15 -12.15 3.84
N THR A 44 5.33 -11.71 4.79
CA THR A 44 4.02 -12.32 5.11
C THR A 44 2.85 -11.59 4.45
N GLY A 45 3.12 -10.59 3.60
CA GLY A 45 2.09 -9.79 2.94
C GLY A 45 1.45 -8.74 3.84
N SER A 46 1.98 -8.52 5.05
CA SER A 46 1.49 -7.51 5.98
C SER A 46 2.29 -6.21 5.83
N LEU A 47 1.69 -5.08 6.17
CA LEU A 47 2.38 -3.78 6.17
C LEU A 47 3.64 -3.85 7.06
N ILE A 48 4.77 -3.37 6.53
CA ILE A 48 6.06 -3.33 7.25
C ILE A 48 5.89 -2.54 8.56
N GLU A 49 6.37 -3.10 9.67
CA GLU A 49 6.11 -2.57 11.02
C GLU A 49 6.67 -1.16 11.22
N GLU A 50 7.82 -0.83 10.62
CA GLU A 50 8.38 0.52 10.73
C GLU A 50 7.58 1.58 9.95
N LEU A 51 6.75 1.15 9.00
CA LEU A 51 5.95 2.03 8.14
C LEU A 51 4.56 2.27 8.68
N SER A 52 4.14 1.59 9.76
CA SER A 52 2.79 1.70 10.34
C SER A 52 2.78 1.61 11.85
N PHE A 53 1.84 2.29 12.51
CA PHE A 53 1.70 2.21 13.97
C PHE A 53 0.53 1.34 14.44
N ASP A 54 -0.32 0.89 13.50
CA ASP A 54 -1.53 0.10 13.77
C ASP A 54 -1.82 -0.97 12.70
N GLY A 55 -0.99 -1.07 11.66
CA GLY A 55 -1.14 -2.07 10.58
C GLY A 55 -2.00 -1.60 9.41
N VAL A 56 -2.48 -0.35 9.46
CA VAL A 56 -3.33 0.25 8.42
C VAL A 56 -2.80 1.63 8.04
N HIS A 57 -2.60 2.50 9.02
CA HIS A 57 -2.17 3.89 8.81
C HIS A 57 -0.65 4.00 8.79
N LEU A 58 -0.14 4.89 7.95
CA LEU A 58 1.30 5.11 7.81
C LEU A 58 1.86 5.96 8.94
N THR A 59 3.08 5.61 9.36
CA THR A 59 3.95 6.50 10.15
C THR A 59 4.54 7.59 9.26
N LYS A 60 5.26 8.55 9.86
CA LYS A 60 6.06 9.51 9.09
C LYS A 60 7.00 8.80 8.10
N LYS A 61 7.67 7.72 8.54
CA LYS A 61 8.55 6.92 7.66
C LYS A 61 7.79 6.30 6.49
N GLY A 62 6.56 5.84 6.73
CA GLY A 62 5.66 5.36 5.67
C GLY A 62 5.36 6.43 4.62
N TYR A 63 5.01 7.65 5.06
CA TYR A 63 4.77 8.77 4.15
C TYR A 63 6.04 9.23 3.43
N ASP A 64 7.19 9.28 4.11
CA ASP A 64 8.47 9.61 3.47
C ASP A 64 8.81 8.59 2.35
N LYS A 65 8.51 7.30 2.56
CA LYS A 65 8.66 6.25 1.54
C LYS A 65 7.72 6.47 0.35
N TRP A 66 6.45 6.77 0.61
CA TRP A 66 5.48 7.06 -0.46
C TRP A 66 5.93 8.28 -1.28
N LEU A 67 6.31 9.37 -0.62
CA LEU A 67 6.85 10.57 -1.26
C LEU A 67 8.03 10.25 -2.18
N SER A 68 8.96 9.40 -1.73
CA SER A 68 10.10 8.95 -2.55
C SER A 68 9.66 8.21 -3.82
N ILE A 69 8.64 7.36 -3.74
CA ILE A 69 8.10 6.63 -4.91
C ILE A 69 7.49 7.60 -5.91
N LEU A 70 6.69 8.57 -5.46
CA LEU A 70 6.08 9.54 -6.36
C LEU A 70 7.14 10.40 -7.07
N LYS A 71 8.17 10.85 -6.32
CA LYS A 71 9.29 11.61 -6.87
C LYS A 71 10.13 10.80 -7.86
N SER A 72 10.41 9.52 -7.58
CA SER A 72 11.20 8.68 -8.48
C SER A 72 10.54 8.47 -9.84
N HIS A 73 9.21 8.53 -9.88
CA HIS A 73 8.41 8.46 -11.10
C HIS A 73 8.06 9.84 -11.68
N LYS A 74 8.50 10.94 -11.04
CA LYS A 74 8.22 12.33 -11.43
C LYS A 74 6.72 12.66 -11.48
N TYR A 75 5.92 12.05 -10.59
CA TYR A 75 4.50 12.39 -10.46
C TYR A 75 4.27 13.67 -9.65
N ILE A 76 5.26 14.08 -8.86
CA ILE A 76 5.34 15.32 -8.09
C ILE A 76 6.79 15.83 -8.04
#